data_AF-A0AAW1JJW3-F1
#
_entry.id   AF-A0AAW1JJW3-F1
#
_cell.length_a   1.000
_cell.length_b   1.000
_cell.length_c   1.000
_cell.angle_alpha   90.00
_cell.angle_beta   90.00
_cell.angle_gamma   90.00
#
_symmetry.space_group_name_H-M   'P 1'
#
loop_
_entity.id
_entity.type
_entity.pdbx_description
1 polymer ?
#
loop_
_entity_poly.entity_id
_entity_poly.type
_entity_poly.pdbx_seq_one_letter_code
_entity_poly.pdbx_strand_id
1 'polypeptide(L)'
;MDGNKTERTGRNEYILRQGIDTSNKKKEWKLGAWNVRSLHGKECELISEFDETGLTILCISETKMKGQWERVLDNDHILLHSGVNMSDRAAAGVGIIIHRNLRSNINRWEAVSERILAVEHKDSKKKTMTIISVYGPNDNDKIEEKEKFWEELTSTSEDGIWT
;
A
#
# COMPACT_ATOMS: atom_id res chain seq x y z
N MET A 1 -9.98 -19.75 44.54
CA MET A 1 -11.45 -19.74 44.68
C MET A 1 -11.83 -18.31 45.02
N ASP A 2 -11.91 -17.46 44.01
CA ASP A 2 -12.21 -16.04 44.19
C ASP A 2 -13.65 -15.80 43.74
N GLY A 3 -14.48 -15.43 44.71
CA GLY A 3 -15.92 -15.29 44.54
C GLY A 3 -16.26 -14.07 43.68
N ASN A 4 -17.01 -14.32 42.60
CA ASN A 4 -17.70 -13.26 41.87
C ASN A 4 -18.69 -12.57 42.80
N LYS A 5 -18.52 -11.26 43.02
CA LYS A 5 -19.52 -10.43 43.69
C LYS A 5 -20.53 -9.91 42.68
N THR A 6 -21.81 -10.15 42.96
CA THR A 6 -22.96 -9.62 42.23
C THR A 6 -23.55 -8.44 43.01
N GLU A 7 -23.70 -7.28 42.37
CA GLU A 7 -24.46 -6.15 42.90
C GLU A 7 -25.73 -5.95 42.07
N ARG A 8 -26.86 -5.76 42.76
CA ARG A 8 -28.18 -5.49 42.17
C ARG A 8 -28.39 -3.99 42.05
N THR A 9 -28.69 -3.50 40.85
CA THR A 9 -29.34 -2.19 40.67
C THR A 9 -30.81 -2.40 40.32
N GLY A 10 -31.68 -1.48 40.76
CA GLY A 10 -33.13 -1.64 40.87
C GLY A 10 -33.95 -1.66 39.57
N ARG A 11 -33.41 -2.20 38.48
CA ARG A 11 -34.16 -2.60 37.28
C ARG A 11 -33.60 -3.96 36.86
N ASN A 12 -34.47 -4.88 36.45
CA ASN A 12 -34.13 -6.28 36.12
C ASN A 12 -33.18 -6.39 34.91
N GLU A 13 -31.92 -5.97 35.07
CA GLU A 13 -30.84 -6.14 34.10
C GLU A 13 -29.69 -6.87 34.80
N TYR A 14 -29.49 -8.13 34.39
CA TYR A 14 -28.28 -8.87 34.74
C TYR A 14 -27.18 -8.45 33.78
N ILE A 15 -26.33 -7.49 34.17
CA ILE A 15 -25.14 -7.15 33.38
C ILE A 15 -24.07 -8.19 33.70
N LEU A 16 -23.98 -9.23 32.87
CA LEU A 16 -22.79 -10.07 32.80
C LEU A 16 -21.65 -9.19 32.25
N ARG A 17 -20.83 -8.62 33.14
CA ARG A 17 -19.51 -8.09 32.76
C ARG A 17 -18.57 -9.26 32.48
N GLN A 18 -18.85 -10.01 31.43
CA GLN A 18 -17.78 -10.72 30.73
C GLN A 18 -16.88 -9.62 30.19
N GLY A 19 -15.63 -9.59 30.61
CA GLY A 19 -14.62 -8.79 29.95
C GLY A 19 -14.58 -9.24 28.51
N ILE A 20 -15.27 -8.53 27.62
CA ILE A 20 -15.00 -8.63 26.19
C ILE A 20 -13.62 -8.01 26.05
N ASP A 21 -12.62 -8.89 26.02
CA ASP A 21 -11.31 -8.54 25.52
C ASP A 21 -11.49 -8.05 24.08
N THR A 22 -11.62 -6.73 23.93
CA THR A 22 -11.76 -6.05 22.64
C THR A 22 -10.40 -5.89 21.95
N SER A 23 -9.32 -6.46 22.50
CA SER A 23 -7.95 -6.21 22.05
C SER A 23 -7.42 -7.14 20.96
N ASN A 24 -8.28 -7.91 20.29
CA ASN A 24 -7.87 -8.70 19.12
C ASN A 24 -8.63 -8.33 17.85
N LYS A 25 -8.65 -7.03 17.51
CA LYS A 25 -8.91 -6.65 16.11
C LYS A 25 -7.75 -7.19 15.28
N LYS A 26 -8.00 -8.25 14.48
CA LYS A 26 -7.09 -8.65 13.40
C LYS A 26 -6.68 -7.38 12.64
N LYS A 27 -5.37 -7.12 12.53
CA LYS A 27 -4.86 -6.08 11.63
C LYS A 27 -5.18 -6.53 10.21
N GLU A 28 -6.31 -6.05 9.70
CA GLU A 28 -6.77 -6.31 8.35
C GLU A 28 -6.06 -5.35 7.39
N TRP A 29 -5.50 -5.90 6.32
CA TRP A 29 -4.88 -5.12 5.26
C TRP A 29 -5.98 -4.72 4.29
N LYS A 30 -6.12 -3.42 4.07
CA LYS A 30 -7.02 -2.84 3.08
C LYS A 30 -6.16 -2.27 1.96
N LEU A 31 -6.27 -2.90 0.80
CA LEU A 31 -5.50 -2.57 -0.39
C LEU A 31 -6.41 -1.85 -1.38
N GLY A 32 -5.90 -0.80 -2.02
CA GLY A 32 -6.57 -0.12 -3.13
C GLY A 32 -5.64 0.03 -4.32
N ALA A 33 -6.23 0.29 -5.49
CA ALA A 33 -5.50 0.70 -6.68
C ALA A 33 -6.22 1.88 -7.34
N TRP A 34 -5.49 2.93 -7.73
CA TRP A 34 -6.06 4.10 -8.38
C TRP A 34 -5.15 4.67 -9.48
N ASN A 35 -5.66 4.68 -10.71
CA ASN A 35 -5.08 5.48 -11.78
C ASN A 35 -5.41 6.97 -11.57
N VAL A 36 -4.40 7.76 -11.17
CA VAL A 36 -4.58 9.18 -10.78
C VAL A 36 -4.49 10.14 -11.97
N ARG A 37 -4.12 9.65 -13.17
CA ARG A 37 -3.91 10.38 -14.44
C ARG A 37 -2.84 11.49 -14.42
N SER A 38 -2.44 11.97 -13.24
CA SER A 38 -1.31 12.85 -12.94
C SER A 38 -1.32 13.12 -11.43
N LEU A 39 -0.16 13.06 -10.77
CA LEU A 39 -0.03 13.40 -9.34
C LEU A 39 0.23 14.90 -9.10
N HIS A 40 0.62 15.64 -10.14
CA HIS A 40 0.95 17.06 -10.02
C HIS A 40 -0.22 17.88 -9.46
N GLY A 41 -0.03 18.48 -8.29
CA GLY A 41 -1.04 19.31 -7.61
C GLY A 41 -2.19 18.55 -6.95
N LYS A 42 -2.16 17.20 -6.92
CA LYS A 42 -3.25 16.36 -6.37
C LYS A 42 -2.85 15.55 -5.15
N GLU A 43 -1.64 15.73 -4.63
CA GLU A 43 -1.14 14.96 -3.49
C GLU A 43 -2.07 15.08 -2.27
N CYS A 44 -2.55 16.29 -1.94
CA CYS A 44 -3.47 16.49 -0.81
C CYS A 44 -4.81 15.77 -0.98
N GLU A 45 -5.41 15.82 -2.17
CA GLU A 45 -6.67 15.12 -2.48
C GLU A 45 -6.49 13.60 -2.37
N LEU A 46 -5.37 13.09 -2.90
CA LEU A 46 -5.03 11.68 -2.85
C LEU A 46 -4.84 11.18 -1.41
N ILE A 47 -4.19 11.97 -0.55
CA ILE A 47 -4.02 11.66 0.87
C ILE A 47 -5.37 11.67 1.60
N SER A 48 -6.21 12.67 1.35
CA SER A 48 -7.55 12.76 1.97
C SER A 48 -8.37 11.52 1.65
N GLU A 49 -8.46 11.14 0.37
CA GLU A 49 -9.20 9.96 -0.05
C GLU A 49 -8.62 8.66 0.50
N PHE A 50 -7.29 8.55 0.57
CA PHE A 50 -6.63 7.39 1.18
C PHE A 50 -7.00 7.22 2.66
N ASP A 51 -7.03 8.32 3.42
CA ASP A 51 -7.43 8.33 4.83
C ASP A 51 -8.93 8.07 5.01
N GLU A 52 -9.78 8.75 4.24
CA GLU A 52 -11.25 8.66 4.32
C GLU A 52 -11.78 7.25 3.97
N THR A 53 -11.15 6.60 3.00
CA THR A 53 -11.46 5.19 2.65
C THR A 53 -10.94 4.19 3.68
N GLY A 54 -10.06 4.63 4.60
CA GLY A 54 -9.45 3.78 5.61
C GLY A 54 -8.56 2.69 5.01
N LEU A 55 -7.94 2.96 3.87
CA LEU A 55 -6.99 2.07 3.24
C LEU A 55 -5.69 1.98 4.07
N THR A 56 -4.98 0.87 3.91
CA THR A 56 -3.67 0.68 4.54
C THR A 56 -2.52 0.76 3.54
N ILE A 57 -2.80 0.40 2.29
CA ILE A 57 -1.88 0.52 1.15
C ILE A 57 -2.70 0.89 -0.09
N LEU A 58 -2.21 1.83 -0.89
CA LEU A 58 -2.81 2.25 -2.15
C LEU A 58 -1.74 2.25 -3.25
N CYS A 59 -1.94 1.41 -4.26
CA CYS A 59 -1.15 1.44 -5.49
C CYS A 59 -1.70 2.53 -6.41
N ILE A 60 -0.84 3.42 -6.91
CA ILE A 60 -1.25 4.45 -7.87
C ILE A 60 -0.53 4.29 -9.20
N SER A 61 -1.21 4.63 -10.29
CA SER A 61 -0.68 4.59 -11.65
C SER A 61 -0.96 5.88 -12.42
N GLU A 62 -0.21 6.09 -13.50
CA GLU A 62 -0.19 7.35 -14.27
C GLU A 62 0.15 8.58 -13.43
N THR A 63 1.13 8.45 -12.53
CA THR A 63 1.59 9.58 -11.71
C THR A 63 2.16 10.73 -12.55
N LYS A 64 2.70 10.42 -13.75
CA LYS A 64 3.40 11.38 -14.64
C LYS A 64 4.46 12.19 -13.89
N MET A 65 5.12 11.54 -12.94
CA MET A 65 6.29 12.07 -12.24
C MET A 65 7.53 11.32 -12.71
N LYS A 66 8.68 11.99 -12.61
CA LYS A 66 9.97 11.45 -13.02
C LYS A 66 10.76 10.94 -11.83
N GLY A 67 11.72 10.07 -12.12
CA GLY A 67 12.67 9.53 -11.16
C GLY A 67 12.06 8.46 -10.27
N GLN A 68 12.92 7.98 -9.38
CA GLN A 68 12.60 6.97 -8.38
C GLN A 68 12.93 7.59 -7.03
N TRP A 69 11.98 7.58 -6.10
CA TRP A 69 12.16 8.23 -4.81
C TRP A 69 11.14 7.72 -3.80
N GLU A 70 11.43 7.99 -2.53
CA GLU A 70 10.47 7.88 -1.44
C GLU A 70 10.26 9.25 -0.79
N ARG A 71 9.03 9.52 -0.34
CA ARG A 71 8.69 10.75 0.41
C ARG A 71 7.74 10.43 1.55
N VAL A 72 7.94 11.14 2.65
CA VAL A 72 6.95 11.22 3.74
C VAL A 72 5.92 12.27 3.36
N LEU A 73 4.65 11.92 3.45
CA LEU A 73 3.51 12.80 3.19
C LEU A 73 3.06 13.48 4.50
N ASP A 74 2.21 14.51 4.39
CA ASP A 74 1.78 15.36 5.51
C ASP A 74 1.12 14.60 6.69
N ASN A 75 0.55 13.40 6.45
CA ASN A 75 -0.06 12.54 7.47
C ASN A 75 0.86 11.38 7.95
N ASP A 76 2.18 11.54 7.81
CA ASP A 76 3.25 10.57 8.12
C ASP A 76 3.20 9.27 7.30
N HIS A 77 2.35 9.23 6.29
CA HIS A 77 2.34 8.16 5.31
C HIS A 77 3.61 8.22 4.47
N ILE A 78 3.98 7.10 3.85
CA ILE A 78 5.10 7.07 2.92
C ILE A 78 4.58 6.78 1.52
N LEU A 79 5.05 7.56 0.55
CA LEU A 79 4.86 7.32 -0.88
C LEU A 79 6.18 6.85 -1.46
N LEU A 80 6.18 5.63 -1.97
CA LEU A 80 7.24 5.08 -2.83
C LEU A 80 6.86 5.35 -4.27
N HIS A 81 7.82 5.77 -5.10
CA HIS A 81 7.56 6.17 -6.47
C HIS A 81 8.60 5.62 -7.44
N SER A 82 8.12 5.19 -8.60
CA SER A 82 8.92 4.86 -9.77
C SER A 82 8.33 5.54 -11.00
N GLY A 83 9.16 6.22 -11.78
CA GLY A 83 8.79 6.87 -13.03
C GLY A 83 9.94 6.88 -14.02
N VAL A 84 9.71 7.52 -15.17
CA VAL A 84 10.70 7.67 -16.24
C VAL A 84 11.95 8.43 -15.77
N ASN A 85 13.05 8.36 -16.53
CA ASN A 85 14.27 9.10 -16.20
C ASN A 85 14.04 10.61 -16.18
N MET A 86 14.90 11.33 -15.47
CA MET A 86 14.83 12.79 -15.37
C MET A 86 14.92 13.50 -16.73
N SER A 87 15.64 12.91 -17.69
CA SER A 87 15.80 13.38 -19.07
C SER A 87 14.55 13.19 -19.93
N ASP A 88 13.68 12.24 -19.60
CA ASP A 88 12.59 11.83 -20.47
C ASP A 88 11.35 12.70 -20.26
N ARG A 89 10.42 12.69 -21.22
CA ARG A 89 9.14 13.36 -21.04
C ARG A 89 8.35 12.64 -19.94
N ALA A 90 7.79 13.40 -19.00
CA ALA A 90 6.95 12.86 -17.94
C ALA A 90 5.76 12.07 -18.52
N ALA A 91 5.75 10.77 -18.26
CA ALA A 91 4.77 9.79 -18.73
C ALA A 91 4.76 8.61 -17.75
N ALA A 92 3.76 7.73 -17.87
CA ALA A 92 3.60 6.55 -17.04
C ALA A 92 3.74 6.88 -15.53
N GLY A 93 4.50 6.06 -14.81
CA GLY A 93 4.84 6.24 -13.41
C GLY A 93 3.84 5.56 -12.48
N VAL A 94 4.38 4.82 -11.53
CA VAL A 94 3.64 4.09 -10.49
C VAL A 94 4.09 4.53 -9.11
N GLY A 95 3.20 4.38 -8.14
CA GLY A 95 3.50 4.62 -6.75
C GLY A 95 2.81 3.64 -5.82
N ILE A 96 3.28 3.60 -4.57
CA ILE A 96 2.65 2.87 -3.47
C ILE A 96 2.62 3.81 -2.27
N ILE A 97 1.42 4.16 -1.84
CA ILE A 97 1.18 4.85 -0.56
C ILE A 97 1.01 3.79 0.52
N ILE A 98 1.75 3.93 1.61
CA ILE A 98 1.71 3.02 2.75
C ILE A 98 1.37 3.84 3.99
N HIS A 99 0.30 3.44 4.67
CA HIS A 99 -0.18 4.11 5.87
C HIS A 99 0.92 4.12 6.95
N ARG A 100 1.03 5.22 7.71
CA ARG A 100 2.07 5.43 8.74
C ARG A 100 2.29 4.24 9.69
N ASN A 101 1.21 3.57 10.08
CA ASN A 101 1.23 2.40 10.98
C ASN A 101 1.93 1.15 10.39
N LEU A 102 2.13 1.11 9.07
CA LEU A 102 2.79 0.02 8.35
C LEU A 102 4.21 0.41 7.89
N ARG A 103 4.59 1.69 7.98
CA ARG A 103 5.88 2.20 7.49
C ARG A 103 7.07 1.51 8.13
N SER A 104 7.05 1.28 9.45
CA SER A 104 8.16 0.64 10.18
C SER A 104 8.44 -0.81 9.78
N ASN A 105 7.52 -1.41 9.01
CA ASN A 105 7.55 -2.81 8.64
C ASN A 105 7.94 -3.00 7.16
N ILE A 106 8.22 -1.92 6.44
CA ILE A 106 8.82 -1.97 5.10
C ILE A 106 10.25 -2.51 5.26
N ASN A 107 10.56 -3.60 4.56
CA ASN A 107 11.88 -4.18 4.57
C ASN A 107 12.77 -3.57 3.48
N ARG A 108 12.23 -3.44 2.26
CA ARG A 108 12.91 -2.91 1.06
C ARG A 108 11.89 -2.68 -0.05
N TRP A 109 12.26 -1.91 -1.07
CA TRP A 109 11.44 -1.67 -2.26
C TRP A 109 12.32 -1.51 -3.50
N GLU A 110 11.80 -1.88 -4.67
CA GLU A 110 12.51 -1.83 -5.97
C GLU A 110 11.66 -1.10 -7.00
N ALA A 111 12.25 -0.11 -7.65
CA ALA A 111 11.70 0.47 -8.88
C ALA A 111 12.21 -0.34 -10.09
N VAL A 112 11.46 -1.38 -10.47
CA VAL A 112 11.80 -2.29 -11.59
C VAL A 112 11.76 -1.55 -12.93
N SER A 113 10.70 -0.77 -13.16
CA SER A 113 10.55 0.11 -14.31
C SER A 113 9.61 1.27 -13.99
N GLU A 114 9.39 2.20 -14.92
CA GLU A 114 8.41 3.28 -14.77
C GLU A 114 6.96 2.76 -14.66
N ARG A 115 6.75 1.47 -14.88
CA ARG A 115 5.46 0.77 -14.85
C ARG A 115 5.36 -0.28 -13.75
N ILE A 116 6.46 -0.66 -13.09
CA ILE A 116 6.49 -1.71 -12.08
C ILE A 116 7.28 -1.23 -10.86
N LEU A 117 6.63 -1.23 -9.71
CA LEU A 117 7.21 -0.89 -8.41
C LEU A 117 6.82 -1.95 -7.40
N ALA A 118 7.79 -2.49 -6.68
CA ALA A 118 7.55 -3.50 -5.68
C ALA A 118 8.03 -3.07 -4.30
N VAL A 119 7.27 -3.45 -3.27
CA VAL A 119 7.66 -3.24 -1.87
C VAL A 119 7.51 -4.54 -1.10
N GLU A 120 8.55 -4.88 -0.36
CA GLU A 120 8.54 -5.99 0.57
C GLU A 120 8.21 -5.49 1.98
N HIS A 121 7.24 -6.14 2.60
CA HIS A 121 6.73 -5.82 3.93
C HIS A 121 6.78 -7.04 4.84
N LYS A 122 7.19 -6.86 6.09
CA LYS A 122 7.26 -7.93 7.09
C LYS A 122 6.22 -7.71 8.17
N ASP A 123 5.35 -8.70 8.36
CA ASP A 123 4.40 -8.68 9.46
C ASP A 123 5.07 -8.96 10.82
N SER A 124 4.31 -8.81 11.91
CA SER A 124 4.81 -9.05 13.28
C SER A 124 5.23 -10.50 13.55
N LYS A 125 4.86 -11.44 12.68
CA LYS A 125 5.24 -12.85 12.74
C LYS A 125 6.43 -13.16 11.80
N LYS A 126 7.09 -12.14 11.28
CA LYS A 126 8.19 -12.23 10.31
C LYS A 126 7.78 -12.90 8.99
N LYS A 127 6.49 -12.92 8.67
CA LYS A 127 6.03 -13.33 7.33
C LYS A 127 6.24 -12.16 6.38
N THR A 128 6.83 -12.47 5.25
CA THR A 128 7.08 -11.50 4.19
C THR A 128 5.89 -11.47 3.23
N MET A 129 5.45 -10.27 2.87
CA MET A 129 4.48 -10.00 1.82
C MET A 129 5.10 -9.04 0.82
N THR A 130 4.98 -9.32 -0.47
CA THR A 130 5.41 -8.40 -1.54
C THR A 130 4.17 -7.79 -2.17
N ILE A 131 4.14 -6.47 -2.29
CA ILE A 131 3.11 -5.72 -3.00
C ILE A 131 3.75 -5.16 -4.26
N ILE A 132 3.14 -5.42 -5.42
CA ILE A 132 3.61 -4.94 -6.71
C ILE A 132 2.56 -4.00 -7.29
N SER A 133 2.92 -2.74 -7.48
CA SER A 133 2.14 -1.73 -8.18
C SER A 133 2.53 -1.73 -9.66
N VAL A 134 1.53 -1.85 -10.53
CA VAL A 134 1.73 -2.12 -11.95
C VAL A 134 0.87 -1.19 -12.80
N TYR A 135 1.44 -0.67 -13.88
CA TYR A 135 0.72 0.05 -14.94
C TYR A 135 1.00 -0.58 -16.31
N GLY A 136 0.04 -1.40 -16.77
CA GLY A 136 0.15 -2.14 -18.02
C GLY A 136 0.34 -1.26 -19.26
N PRO A 137 0.95 -1.80 -20.33
CA PRO A 137 1.09 -1.14 -21.61
C PRO A 137 -0.28 -0.91 -22.27
N ASN A 138 -0.37 0.07 -23.15
CA ASN A 138 -1.56 0.34 -23.95
C ASN A 138 -1.65 -0.60 -25.15
N ASP A 139 -2.85 -0.73 -25.71
CA ASP A 139 -3.08 -1.57 -26.91
C ASP A 139 -2.25 -1.11 -28.12
N ASN A 140 -1.93 0.17 -28.21
CA ASN A 140 -1.14 0.74 -29.31
C ASN A 140 0.37 0.79 -29.03
N ASP A 141 0.82 0.36 -27.85
CA ASP A 141 2.25 0.26 -27.54
C ASP A 141 2.88 -0.84 -28.40
N LYS A 142 4.20 -0.73 -28.64
CA LYS A 142 4.91 -1.68 -29.52
C LYS A 142 4.90 -3.08 -28.92
N ILE A 143 4.97 -4.11 -29.78
CA ILE A 143 5.00 -5.50 -29.32
C ILE A 143 6.18 -5.72 -28.38
N GLU A 144 7.35 -5.17 -28.71
CA GLU A 144 8.57 -5.30 -27.91
C GLU A 144 8.41 -4.66 -26.51
N GLU A 145 7.66 -3.55 -26.41
CA GLU A 145 7.38 -2.89 -25.12
C GLU A 145 6.41 -3.72 -24.26
N LYS A 146 5.45 -4.40 -24.90
CA LYS A 146 4.52 -5.30 -24.21
C LYS A 146 5.21 -6.56 -23.73
N GLU A 147 6.02 -7.19 -24.58
CA GLU A 147 6.80 -8.38 -24.23
C GLU A 147 7.74 -8.08 -23.07
N LYS A 148 8.52 -6.99 -23.17
CA LYS A 148 9.38 -6.53 -22.09
C LYS A 148 8.62 -6.33 -20.77
N PHE A 149 7.46 -5.68 -20.81
CA PHE A 149 6.63 -5.48 -19.62
C PHE A 149 6.21 -6.81 -18.97
N TRP A 150 5.77 -7.79 -19.77
CA TRP A 150 5.34 -9.09 -19.24
C TRP A 150 6.53 -9.88 -18.71
N GLU A 151 7.70 -9.84 -19.36
CA GLU A 151 8.94 -10.45 -18.86
C GLU A 151 9.35 -9.86 -17.51
N GLU A 152 9.39 -8.53 -17.39
CA GLU A 152 9.71 -7.84 -16.14
C GLU A 152 8.71 -8.20 -15.02
N LEU A 153 7.41 -8.22 -15.33
CA LEU A 153 6.37 -8.54 -14.35
C LEU A 153 6.44 -10.00 -13.89
N THR A 154 6.58 -10.94 -14.82
CA THR A 154 6.71 -12.37 -14.50
C THR A 154 7.92 -12.59 -13.61
N SER A 155 9.09 -12.06 -13.98
CA SER A 155 10.31 -12.22 -13.17
C SER A 155 10.16 -11.59 -11.78
N THR A 156 9.55 -10.41 -11.71
CA THR A 156 9.26 -9.72 -10.44
C THR A 156 8.36 -10.57 -9.51
N SER A 157 7.35 -11.24 -10.06
CA SER A 157 6.34 -11.96 -9.29
C SER A 157 6.68 -13.42 -8.98
N GLU A 158 7.39 -14.12 -9.87
CA GLU A 158 7.65 -15.56 -9.77
C GLU A 158 9.07 -15.87 -9.28
N ASP A 159 10.08 -15.24 -9.88
CA ASP A 159 11.49 -15.45 -9.51
C ASP A 159 11.85 -14.71 -8.21
N GLY A 160 11.06 -13.66 -7.91
CA GLY A 160 11.31 -12.73 -6.83
C GLY A 160 12.43 -11.77 -7.18
N ILE A 161 12.26 -10.50 -6.81
CA ILE A 161 13.21 -9.42 -7.11
C ILE A 161 14.46 -9.47 -6.20
N TRP A 162 14.46 -10.39 -5.23
CA TRP A 162 15.36 -10.36 -4.07
C TRP A 162 16.14 -11.65 -3.85
N THR A 163 16.13 -12.56 -4.83
CA THR A 163 16.78 -13.87 -4.79
C THR A 163 18.26 -13.80 -5.15
#